data_AF-A0A1I6BHX2-F1
#
_entry.id   AF-A0A1I6BHX2-F1
#
_cell.length_a   1.000
_cell.length_b   1.000
_cell.length_c   1.000
_cell.angle_alpha   90.00
_cell.angle_beta   90.00
_cell.angle_gamma   90.00
#
_symmetry.space_group_name_H-M   'P 1'
#
loop_
_entity.id
_entity.type
_entity.pdbx_description
1 polymer ?
#
loop_
_entity_poly.entity_id
_entity_poly.type
_entity_poly.pdbx_seq_one_letter_code
_entity_poly.pdbx_strand_id
1 'polypeptide(L)'
;MKDNEKFYDLERKIRSLPEPDYDKSFTKDTQDIIHGNLLQFASSYFKKKKRIAIMSKISLGLVSVAAFVLFALLTIPINGDGPSSLDPNEQGQQSKNHNTIDENKVDNDKDAINENKPDKLTETILYENTEYGFTFALPKSWEGYQIVSDTWEGIDQQQSEIIENGQILLIRHPEWTKEKPRQDIPIMIFTLNQWSSLEKGEFHIGAAPIGPAMLGQNNKYVFALPARYNFALLEGYIEVESILENNPLQSKNGEKDTSNN
;
A
#
# COMPACT_ATOMS: atom_id res chain seq x y z
N MET A 1 -43.34 -16.58 -24.44
CA MET A 1 -42.53 -17.59 -25.17
C MET A 1 -41.76 -16.94 -26.34
N LYS A 2 -41.06 -15.81 -26.13
CA LYS A 2 -40.21 -15.17 -27.16
C LYS A 2 -38.76 -15.00 -26.71
N ASP A 3 -38.48 -15.11 -25.42
CA ASP A 3 -37.14 -14.85 -24.85
C ASP A 3 -36.21 -16.06 -24.94
N ASN A 4 -36.76 -17.24 -25.19
CA ASN A 4 -36.04 -18.49 -25.36
C ASN A 4 -35.55 -18.71 -26.80
N GLU A 5 -36.18 -18.13 -27.83
CA GLU A 5 -35.69 -18.25 -29.22
C GLU A 5 -34.35 -17.54 -29.42
N LYS A 6 -34.16 -16.35 -28.82
CA LYS A 6 -32.89 -15.61 -28.88
C LYS A 6 -31.74 -16.40 -28.26
N PHE A 7 -32.02 -17.16 -27.21
CA PHE A 7 -31.02 -18.00 -26.55
C PHE A 7 -30.57 -19.15 -27.44
N TYR A 8 -31.52 -19.88 -28.05
CA TYR A 8 -31.19 -20.98 -28.96
C TYR A 8 -30.55 -20.51 -30.26
N ASP A 9 -30.91 -19.32 -30.77
CA ASP A 9 -30.24 -18.72 -31.92
C ASP A 9 -28.80 -18.32 -31.60
N LEU A 10 -28.55 -17.78 -30.39
CA LEU A 10 -27.20 -17.46 -29.94
C LEU A 10 -26.36 -18.72 -29.78
N GLU A 11 -26.92 -19.77 -29.17
CA GLU A 11 -26.24 -21.06 -29.02
C GLU A 11 -25.92 -21.69 -30.39
N ARG A 12 -26.88 -21.68 -31.33
CA ARG A 12 -26.66 -22.18 -32.69
C ARG A 12 -25.59 -21.38 -33.41
N LYS A 13 -25.58 -20.05 -33.24
CA LYS A 13 -24.58 -19.17 -33.84
C LYS A 13 -23.18 -19.45 -33.28
N ILE A 14 -23.04 -19.64 -31.97
CA ILE A 14 -21.77 -19.99 -31.32
C ILE A 14 -21.28 -21.36 -31.80
N ARG A 15 -22.17 -22.37 -31.86
CA ARG A 15 -21.83 -23.73 -32.33
C ARG A 15 -21.50 -23.78 -33.83
N SER A 16 -21.94 -22.80 -34.61
CA SER A 16 -21.63 -22.68 -36.04
C SER A 16 -20.31 -21.97 -36.33
N LEU A 17 -19.68 -21.34 -35.32
CA LEU A 17 -18.36 -20.76 -35.50
C LEU A 17 -17.33 -21.89 -35.70
N PRO A 18 -16.36 -21.73 -36.62
CA PRO A 18 -15.27 -22.68 -36.73
C PRO A 18 -14.54 -22.76 -35.39
N GLU A 19 -14.15 -23.97 -34.97
CA GLU A 19 -13.29 -24.11 -33.81
C GLU A 19 -12.02 -23.26 -34.05
N PRO A 20 -11.67 -22.38 -33.10
CA PRO A 20 -10.48 -21.57 -33.28
C PRO A 20 -9.27 -22.50 -33.39
N ASP A 21 -8.48 -22.26 -34.44
CA ASP A 21 -7.20 -22.92 -34.61
C ASP A 21 -6.23 -22.33 -33.58
N TYR A 22 -6.24 -22.90 -32.37
CA TYR A 22 -5.45 -22.40 -31.24
C TYR A 22 -3.95 -22.41 -31.55
N ASP A 23 -3.48 -23.36 -32.36
CA ASP A 23 -2.07 -23.44 -32.75
C ASP A 23 -1.64 -22.26 -33.66
N LYS A 24 -2.56 -21.73 -34.49
CA LYS A 24 -2.30 -20.53 -35.32
C LYS A 24 -2.66 -19.21 -34.66
N SER A 25 -3.68 -19.18 -33.80
CA SER A 25 -4.23 -17.96 -33.19
C SER A 25 -3.68 -17.65 -31.79
N PHE A 26 -3.03 -18.64 -31.17
CA PHE A 26 -2.40 -18.55 -29.85
C PHE A 26 -0.93 -18.98 -29.93
N THR A 27 -0.21 -18.49 -30.96
CA THR A 27 1.25 -18.67 -31.09
C THR A 27 1.98 -18.22 -29.83
N LYS A 28 3.21 -18.70 -29.62
CA LYS A 28 4.04 -18.26 -28.48
C LYS A 28 4.18 -16.73 -28.42
N ASP A 29 4.39 -16.08 -29.56
CA ASP A 29 4.45 -14.62 -29.64
C ASP A 29 3.14 -13.97 -29.19
N THR A 30 1.99 -14.54 -29.56
CA THR A 30 0.68 -14.05 -29.13
C THR A 30 0.49 -14.24 -27.63
N GLN A 31 0.92 -15.37 -27.08
CA GLN A 31 0.89 -15.64 -25.64
C GLN A 31 1.78 -14.65 -24.88
N ASP A 32 2.99 -14.37 -25.39
CA ASP A 32 3.93 -13.43 -24.80
C ASP A 32 3.39 -11.99 -24.85
N ILE A 33 2.70 -11.60 -25.94
CA ILE A 33 1.99 -10.31 -26.05
C ILE A 33 0.84 -10.22 -25.04
N ILE A 34 0.01 -11.27 -24.93
CA ILE A 34 -1.10 -11.31 -23.96
C ILE A 34 -0.55 -11.22 -22.54
N HIS A 35 0.50 -11.99 -22.24
CA HIS A 35 1.16 -12.00 -20.94
C HIS A 35 1.77 -10.63 -20.61
N GLY A 36 2.51 -10.04 -21.56
CA GLY A 36 3.10 -8.71 -21.42
C GLY A 36 2.05 -7.62 -21.19
N ASN A 37 0.95 -7.64 -21.95
CA ASN A 37 -0.16 -6.71 -21.77
C ASN A 37 -0.86 -6.90 -20.42
N LEU A 38 -1.00 -8.15 -19.95
CA LEU A 38 -1.59 -8.44 -18.64
C LEU A 38 -0.69 -7.96 -17.50
N LEU A 39 0.63 -8.19 -17.58
CA LEU A 39 1.61 -7.66 -16.64
C LEU A 39 1.66 -6.12 -16.66
N GLN A 40 1.58 -5.52 -17.85
CA GLN A 40 1.52 -4.07 -18.00
C GLN A 40 0.23 -3.51 -17.40
N PHE A 41 -0.92 -4.15 -17.64
CA PHE A 41 -2.19 -3.76 -17.05
C PHE A 41 -2.14 -3.87 -15.53
N ALA A 42 -1.70 -5.01 -14.99
CA ALA A 42 -1.55 -5.22 -13.56
C ALA A 42 -0.62 -4.17 -12.94
N SER A 43 0.58 -3.98 -13.50
CA SER A 43 1.53 -2.98 -12.99
C SER A 43 1.01 -1.54 -13.11
N SER A 44 0.22 -1.22 -14.15
CA SER A 44 -0.43 0.09 -14.30
C SER A 44 -1.56 0.29 -13.29
N TYR A 45 -2.31 -0.76 -12.98
CA TYR A 45 -3.34 -0.78 -11.94
C TYR A 45 -2.70 -0.56 -10.57
N PHE A 46 -1.63 -1.30 -10.25
CA PHE A 46 -0.86 -1.11 -9.02
C PHE A 46 -0.20 0.28 -8.93
N LYS A 47 0.36 0.81 -10.03
CA LYS A 47 0.93 2.17 -10.06
C LYS A 47 -0.14 3.25 -9.86
N LYS A 48 -1.33 3.10 -10.47
CA LYS A 48 -2.45 4.03 -10.31
C LYS A 48 -2.98 4.00 -8.87
N LYS A 49 -3.10 2.81 -8.26
CA LYS A 49 -3.46 2.63 -6.85
C LYS A 49 -2.40 3.24 -5.91
N LYS A 50 -1.10 3.03 -6.18
CA LYS A 50 0.01 3.66 -5.44
C LYS A 50 0.01 5.19 -5.56
N ARG A 51 -0.30 5.76 -6.73
CA ARG A 51 -0.44 7.23 -6.91
C ARG A 51 -1.66 7.78 -6.15
N ILE A 52 -2.79 7.07 -6.12
CA ILE A 52 -3.96 7.44 -5.32
C ILE A 52 -3.66 7.34 -3.81
N ALA A 53 -2.91 6.32 -3.38
CA ALA A 53 -2.45 6.16 -2.00
C ALA A 53 -1.41 7.21 -1.56
N ILE A 54 -0.62 7.75 -2.50
CA ILE A 54 0.31 8.86 -2.23
C ILE A 54 -0.43 10.21 -2.26
N MET A 55 -1.36 10.43 -3.19
CA MET A 55 -2.14 11.67 -3.26
C MET A 55 -3.14 11.83 -2.09
N SER A 56 -3.64 10.73 -1.52
CA SER A 56 -4.44 10.76 -0.28
C SER A 56 -3.61 11.02 0.99
N LYS A 57 -2.27 11.08 0.89
CA LYS A 57 -1.37 11.42 2.00
C LYS A 57 -0.85 12.88 1.95
N ILE A 58 -1.32 13.71 1.00
CA ILE A 58 -0.92 15.12 0.88
C ILE A 58 -2.15 16.06 0.98
N SER A 59 -3.02 15.83 1.95
CA SER A 59 -3.91 16.88 2.45
C SER A 59 -3.53 17.21 3.88
N LEU A 60 -3.30 18.50 4.14
CA LEU A 60 -2.85 19.13 5.38
C LEU A 60 -1.36 18.96 5.69
N GLY A 61 -0.57 19.97 5.32
CA GLY A 61 0.54 20.38 6.18
C GLY A 61 1.90 20.64 5.56
N LEU A 62 2.07 21.00 4.28
CA LEU A 62 3.36 21.57 3.80
C LEU A 62 3.18 22.59 2.66
N VAL A 63 2.52 23.71 2.93
CA VAL A 63 2.87 25.00 2.31
C VAL A 63 3.49 25.84 3.41
N SER A 64 4.75 25.60 3.78
CA SER A 64 5.40 26.43 4.81
C SER A 64 6.92 26.59 4.76
N VAL A 65 7.70 25.98 3.87
CA VAL A 65 9.18 26.15 3.96
C VAL A 65 9.91 26.37 2.62
N ALA A 66 9.25 26.31 1.46
CA ALA A 66 9.90 26.61 0.17
C ALA A 66 9.67 28.04 -0.35
N ALA A 67 9.20 28.98 0.50
CA ALA A 67 9.02 30.39 0.13
C ALA A 67 9.90 31.38 0.94
N PHE A 68 10.71 30.91 1.89
CA PHE A 68 11.58 31.77 2.71
C PHE A 68 13.09 31.61 2.43
N VAL A 69 13.48 30.83 1.42
CA VAL A 69 14.89 30.75 0.97
C VAL A 69 15.19 31.73 -0.19
N LEU A 70 14.20 32.51 -0.65
CA LEU A 70 14.43 33.55 -1.67
C LEU A 70 14.66 34.97 -1.09
N PHE A 71 14.87 35.12 0.23
CA PHE A 71 15.05 36.44 0.87
C PHE A 71 16.40 36.63 1.58
N ALA A 72 17.43 35.82 1.29
CA ALA A 72 18.74 35.96 1.92
C ALA A 72 19.94 35.75 0.97
N LEU A 73 19.84 36.22 -0.27
CA LEU A 73 20.98 36.24 -1.22
C LEU A 73 21.17 37.53 -2.02
N LEU A 74 20.72 38.70 -1.52
CA LEU A 74 21.11 39.99 -2.13
C LEU A 74 21.33 41.08 -1.09
N THR A 75 22.31 40.88 -0.20
CA THR A 75 22.97 42.00 0.49
C THR A 75 24.44 41.70 0.73
N ILE A 76 25.32 41.97 -0.24
CA ILE A 76 26.63 42.60 -0.02
C ILE A 76 26.93 43.50 -1.26
N PRO A 77 27.41 44.75 -1.08
CA PRO A 77 27.59 45.75 -2.15
C PRO A 77 28.94 45.60 -2.84
N ILE A 78 29.23 46.37 -3.91
CA ILE A 78 30.42 47.26 -4.18
C ILE A 78 30.40 47.71 -5.67
N ASN A 79 30.29 49.03 -5.89
CA ASN A 79 30.74 50.00 -6.94
C ASN A 79 31.25 49.48 -8.31
N GLY A 80 31.14 50.14 -9.47
CA GLY A 80 30.63 51.41 -10.03
C GLY A 80 30.70 51.23 -11.58
N ASP A 81 29.88 51.82 -12.43
CA ASP A 81 29.88 53.21 -12.89
C ASP A 81 28.50 53.55 -13.51
N GLY A 82 27.99 54.75 -13.27
CA GLY A 82 26.82 55.32 -13.96
C GLY A 82 27.20 55.95 -15.32
N PRO A 83 26.38 56.85 -15.92
CA PRO A 83 25.08 57.41 -15.50
C PRO A 83 23.99 57.18 -16.57
N SER A 84 22.69 57.43 -16.37
CA SER A 84 21.96 58.73 -16.38
C SER A 84 20.48 58.31 -16.52
N SER A 85 19.42 58.96 -16.05
CA SER A 85 19.18 60.26 -15.44
C SER A 85 17.69 60.31 -15.02
N LEU A 86 17.36 61.29 -14.17
CA LEU A 86 16.04 61.88 -13.87
C LEU A 86 15.36 61.41 -12.56
N ASP A 87 15.89 61.98 -11.49
CA ASP A 87 15.29 62.81 -10.42
C ASP A 87 13.83 62.68 -9.92
N PRO A 88 13.60 63.11 -8.65
CA PRO A 88 12.55 62.62 -7.75
C PRO A 88 11.59 63.72 -7.23
N ASN A 89 10.57 63.31 -6.47
CA ASN A 89 10.02 64.07 -5.32
C ASN A 89 9.00 63.16 -4.59
N GLU A 90 9.30 62.69 -3.38
CA GLU A 90 9.09 63.33 -2.06
C GLU A 90 7.63 63.46 -1.60
N GLN A 91 7.39 62.74 -0.49
CA GLN A 91 6.66 63.12 0.73
C GLN A 91 5.21 63.64 0.64
N GLY A 92 4.37 63.13 1.54
CA GLY A 92 3.18 63.89 1.94
C GLY A 92 2.10 63.09 2.64
N GLN A 93 1.85 63.44 3.90
CA GLN A 93 0.85 62.87 4.81
C GLN A 93 -0.60 63.23 4.44
N GLN A 94 -1.51 62.43 5.03
CA GLN A 94 -2.85 62.80 5.57
C GLN A 94 -3.89 63.41 4.61
N SER A 95 -5.08 62.77 4.59
CA SER A 95 -6.30 63.28 5.27
C SER A 95 -7.60 63.02 4.48
N LYS A 96 -8.63 62.63 5.25
CA LYS A 96 -10.06 62.91 5.10
C LYS A 96 -10.94 62.12 4.11
N ASN A 97 -11.87 61.39 4.75
CA ASN A 97 -13.34 61.45 4.62
C ASN A 97 -13.96 61.22 3.24
N HIS A 98 -14.84 60.21 3.12
CA HIS A 98 -16.28 60.43 3.32
C HIS A 98 -17.06 59.10 3.41
N ASN A 99 -18.04 59.08 4.31
CA ASN A 99 -19.05 58.06 4.55
C ASN A 99 -19.90 57.75 3.32
N THR A 100 -20.53 56.56 3.26
CA THR A 100 -21.99 56.41 3.41
C THR A 100 -22.34 54.98 3.86
N ILE A 101 -23.15 54.94 4.91
CA ILE A 101 -23.83 53.81 5.52
C ILE A 101 -25.03 53.46 4.62
N ASP A 102 -25.31 52.18 4.41
CA ASP A 102 -26.71 51.76 4.35
C ASP A 102 -26.88 50.41 5.05
N GLU A 103 -27.72 50.45 6.08
CA GLU A 103 -28.17 49.33 6.89
C GLU A 103 -29.15 48.48 6.09
N ASN A 104 -29.11 47.16 6.25
CA ASN A 104 -30.32 46.36 6.38
C ASN A 104 -30.02 45.05 7.12
N LYS A 105 -30.37 45.08 8.42
CA LYS A 105 -30.50 43.93 9.32
C LYS A 105 -31.95 43.43 9.24
N VAL A 106 -32.15 42.15 8.92
CA VAL A 106 -33.33 41.36 9.35
C VAL A 106 -32.87 39.93 9.67
N ASP A 107 -33.47 39.39 10.72
CA ASP A 107 -33.00 38.40 11.66
C ASP A 107 -33.17 36.92 11.26
N ASN A 108 -32.32 36.08 11.88
CA ASN A 108 -32.55 34.75 12.46
C ASN A 108 -33.45 33.73 11.73
N ASP A 109 -32.88 32.59 11.32
CA ASP A 109 -33.18 31.29 11.94
C ASP A 109 -32.22 30.17 11.45
N LYS A 110 -31.76 29.34 12.40
CA LYS A 110 -31.48 27.90 12.31
C LYS A 110 -30.75 27.33 11.07
N ASP A 111 -29.49 26.98 11.25
CA ASP A 111 -29.06 25.58 11.43
C ASP A 111 -27.54 25.48 11.31
N ALA A 112 -26.88 25.49 12.48
CA ALA A 112 -25.52 24.99 12.60
C ALA A 112 -25.56 23.48 12.43
N ILE A 113 -25.48 23.00 11.18
CA ILE A 113 -25.19 21.60 10.89
C ILE A 113 -23.71 21.41 11.19
N ASN A 114 -23.48 21.05 12.46
CA ASN A 114 -22.29 20.44 12.97
C ASN A 114 -21.98 19.19 12.13
N GLU A 115 -21.06 19.30 11.17
CA GLU A 115 -20.43 18.14 10.52
C GLU A 115 -19.49 17.41 11.49
N ASN A 116 -20.02 16.99 12.64
CA ASN A 116 -19.48 15.85 13.36
C ASN A 116 -20.00 14.59 12.66
N LYS A 117 -19.48 14.33 11.45
CA LYS A 117 -19.45 12.97 10.93
C LYS A 117 -18.57 12.18 11.90
N PRO A 118 -19.08 11.20 12.66
CA PRO A 118 -18.21 10.39 13.49
C PRO A 118 -17.25 9.69 12.53
N ASP A 119 -15.98 10.07 12.63
CA ASP A 119 -14.88 9.31 12.08
C ASP A 119 -15.10 7.89 12.60
N LYS A 120 -15.37 6.96 11.69
CA LYS A 120 -15.59 5.56 12.04
C LYS A 120 -14.25 5.09 12.58
N LEU A 121 -14.06 5.23 13.90
CA LEU A 121 -12.95 4.65 14.64
C LEU A 121 -12.99 3.17 14.27
N THR A 122 -12.12 2.76 13.35
CA THR A 122 -11.91 1.35 13.08
C THR A 122 -11.20 0.83 14.31
N GLU A 123 -11.98 0.41 15.28
CA GLU A 123 -11.49 -0.30 16.45
C GLU A 123 -10.52 -1.38 15.95
N THR A 124 -9.26 -1.22 16.32
CA THR A 124 -8.14 -2.02 15.84
C THR A 124 -7.78 -2.99 16.95
N ILE A 125 -7.64 -4.25 16.59
CA ILE A 125 -7.18 -5.32 17.46
C ILE A 125 -5.68 -5.45 17.27
N LEU A 126 -4.93 -5.48 18.36
CA LEU A 126 -3.48 -5.66 18.30
C LEU A 126 -3.13 -7.11 18.64
N TYR A 127 -2.65 -7.85 17.66
CA TYR A 127 -1.95 -9.11 17.91
C TYR A 127 -0.53 -8.80 18.36
N GLU A 128 -0.13 -9.32 19.52
CA GLU A 128 1.25 -9.23 20.00
C GLU A 128 1.88 -10.62 19.99
N ASN A 129 3.02 -10.75 19.32
CA ASN A 129 3.87 -11.93 19.39
C ASN A 129 5.14 -11.59 20.19
N THR A 130 5.18 -12.03 21.45
CA THR A 130 6.31 -11.80 22.36
C THR A 130 7.52 -12.67 22.05
N GLU A 131 7.32 -13.82 21.39
CA GLU A 131 8.39 -14.76 21.03
C GLU A 131 9.35 -14.16 20.00
N TYR A 132 8.81 -13.63 18.91
CA TYR A 132 9.58 -13.04 17.83
C TYR A 132 9.68 -11.52 17.91
N GLY A 133 8.93 -10.87 18.80
CA GLY A 133 9.06 -9.44 19.08
C GLY A 133 8.44 -8.55 17.99
N PHE A 134 7.16 -8.75 17.71
CA PHE A 134 6.38 -7.86 16.82
C PHE A 134 4.94 -7.73 17.29
N THR A 135 4.27 -6.70 16.79
CA THR A 135 2.82 -6.55 16.85
C THR A 135 2.23 -6.47 15.46
N PHE A 136 0.97 -6.87 15.30
CA PHE A 136 0.24 -6.82 14.05
C PHE A 136 -1.16 -6.23 14.29
N ALA A 137 -1.45 -5.11 13.62
CA ALA A 137 -2.75 -4.45 13.68
C ALA A 137 -3.77 -5.18 12.79
N LEU A 138 -4.88 -5.58 13.39
CA LEU A 138 -6.01 -6.27 12.74
C LEU A 138 -7.28 -5.42 12.87
N PRO A 139 -8.18 -5.44 11.88
CA PRO A 139 -9.48 -4.79 12.02
C PRO A 139 -10.38 -5.56 12.99
N LYS A 140 -11.39 -4.90 13.57
CA LYS A 140 -12.37 -5.53 14.46
C LYS A 140 -13.04 -6.79 13.89
N SER A 141 -13.16 -6.93 12.56
CA SER A 141 -13.70 -8.15 11.93
C SER A 141 -12.89 -9.42 12.24
N TRP A 142 -11.64 -9.27 12.70
CA TRP A 142 -10.76 -10.37 13.08
C TRP A 142 -10.83 -10.70 14.57
N GLU A 143 -11.79 -10.14 15.33
CA GLU A 143 -12.00 -10.52 16.71
C GLU A 143 -12.23 -12.03 16.84
N GLY A 144 -11.44 -12.68 17.69
CA GLY A 144 -11.43 -14.15 17.81
C GLY A 144 -10.53 -14.87 16.80
N TYR A 145 -9.60 -14.17 16.13
CA TYR A 145 -8.57 -14.81 15.30
C TYR A 145 -7.79 -15.89 16.06
N GLN A 146 -7.25 -16.85 15.32
CA GLN A 146 -6.38 -17.90 15.86
C GLN A 146 -4.98 -17.77 15.28
N ILE A 147 -3.97 -18.26 16.01
CA ILE A 147 -2.61 -18.40 15.49
C ILE A 147 -2.36 -19.87 15.22
N VAL A 148 -1.97 -20.19 13.99
CA VAL A 148 -1.62 -21.55 13.57
C VAL A 148 -0.19 -21.56 13.08
N SER A 149 0.59 -22.53 13.59
CA SER A 149 1.98 -22.71 13.23
C SER A 149 2.12 -23.64 12.02
N ASP A 150 2.99 -23.27 11.09
CA ASP A 150 3.39 -24.04 9.92
C ASP A 150 4.90 -23.81 9.64
N THR A 151 5.49 -24.48 8.65
CA THR A 151 6.93 -24.36 8.36
C THR A 151 7.19 -24.09 6.89
N TRP A 152 8.27 -23.36 6.60
CA TRP A 152 8.81 -23.24 5.26
C TRP A 152 10.12 -24.02 5.15
N GLU A 153 10.42 -24.51 3.96
CA GLU A 153 11.64 -25.23 3.62
C GLU A 153 12.40 -24.46 2.54
N GLY A 154 13.71 -24.30 2.74
CA GLY A 154 14.64 -23.74 1.80
C GLY A 154 15.40 -24.86 1.10
N ILE A 155 15.30 -24.89 -0.21
CA ILE A 155 15.91 -25.92 -1.07
C ILE A 155 17.14 -25.32 -1.74
N ASP A 156 18.17 -26.15 -1.92
CA ASP A 156 19.37 -25.76 -2.65
C ASP A 156 19.10 -25.39 -4.11
N GLN A 157 20.10 -24.81 -4.78
CA GLN A 157 19.98 -24.39 -6.18
C GLN A 157 19.69 -25.55 -7.14
N GLN A 158 20.07 -26.78 -6.77
CA GLN A 158 19.87 -27.98 -7.57
C GLN A 158 18.52 -28.65 -7.29
N GLN A 159 17.67 -28.04 -6.45
CA GLN A 159 16.33 -28.52 -6.08
C GLN A 159 16.31 -29.95 -5.52
N SER A 160 17.39 -30.36 -4.87
CA SER A 160 17.65 -31.75 -4.49
C SER A 160 17.56 -31.97 -2.99
N GLU A 161 17.93 -30.96 -2.19
CA GLU A 161 18.01 -31.10 -0.73
C GLU A 161 17.44 -29.89 0.02
N ILE A 162 16.73 -30.16 1.12
CA ILE A 162 16.31 -29.15 2.08
C ILE A 162 17.53 -28.77 2.92
N ILE A 163 18.00 -27.54 2.75
CA ILE A 163 19.20 -27.01 3.43
C ILE A 163 18.85 -25.97 4.49
N GLU A 164 17.63 -25.43 4.46
CA GLU A 164 17.13 -24.44 5.41
C GLU A 164 15.67 -24.72 5.77
N ASN A 165 15.22 -24.22 6.92
CA ASN A 165 13.81 -24.20 7.28
C ASN A 165 13.51 -23.08 8.27
N GLY A 166 12.23 -22.77 8.44
CA GLY A 166 11.80 -21.83 9.46
C GLY A 166 10.30 -21.80 9.68
N GLN A 167 9.87 -20.95 10.61
CA GLN A 167 8.50 -20.87 11.07
C GLN A 167 7.65 -19.99 10.14
N ILE A 168 6.42 -20.42 9.88
CA ILE A 168 5.34 -19.58 9.37
C ILE A 168 4.29 -19.46 10.48
N LEU A 169 3.86 -18.24 10.77
CA LEU A 169 2.70 -17.96 11.61
C LEU A 169 1.53 -17.59 10.72
N LEU A 170 0.44 -18.33 10.82
CA LEU A 170 -0.81 -18.04 10.13
C LEU A 170 -1.76 -17.36 11.10
N ILE A 171 -2.05 -16.07 10.88
CA ILE A 171 -3.17 -15.41 11.55
C ILE A 171 -4.43 -15.86 10.82
N ARG A 172 -5.19 -16.74 11.47
CA ARG A 172 -6.37 -17.38 10.91
C ARG A 172 -7.63 -16.60 11.24
N HIS A 173 -8.41 -16.32 10.20
CA HIS A 173 -9.67 -15.60 10.31
C HIS A 173 -10.67 -16.39 11.20
N PRO A 174 -11.45 -15.73 12.08
CA PRO A 174 -12.40 -16.41 12.97
C PRO A 174 -13.46 -17.25 12.24
N GLU A 175 -13.87 -16.82 11.05
CA GLU A 175 -14.82 -17.54 10.18
C GLU A 175 -14.17 -18.63 9.30
N TRP A 176 -12.88 -18.93 9.47
CA TRP A 176 -12.22 -19.99 8.72
C TRP A 176 -12.79 -21.37 9.07
N THR A 177 -13.08 -22.19 8.06
CA THR A 177 -13.45 -23.60 8.23
C THR A 177 -12.78 -24.46 7.18
N LYS A 178 -12.73 -25.79 7.39
CA LYS A 178 -12.16 -26.72 6.39
C LYS A 178 -13.01 -26.77 5.12
N GLU A 179 -14.32 -26.66 5.27
CA GLU A 179 -15.31 -26.71 4.18
C GLU A 179 -15.34 -25.39 3.39
N LYS A 180 -15.13 -24.27 4.07
CA LYS A 180 -15.08 -22.92 3.50
C LYS A 180 -13.81 -22.21 3.98
N PRO A 181 -12.64 -22.54 3.38
CA PRO A 181 -11.39 -21.93 3.77
C PRO A 181 -11.38 -20.46 3.39
N ARG A 182 -10.99 -19.63 4.35
CA ARG A 182 -10.76 -18.20 4.17
C ARG A 182 -9.25 -17.94 4.10
N GLN A 183 -8.83 -16.83 3.49
CA GLN A 183 -7.43 -16.47 3.40
C GLN A 183 -6.86 -16.13 4.79
N ASP A 184 -5.90 -16.92 5.25
CA ASP A 184 -5.08 -16.59 6.42
C ASP A 184 -4.08 -15.48 6.06
N ILE A 185 -3.57 -14.76 7.08
CA ILE A 185 -2.43 -13.83 6.92
C ILE A 185 -1.15 -14.57 7.33
N PRO A 186 -0.32 -15.04 6.37
CA PRO A 186 0.92 -15.71 6.69
C PRO A 186 2.05 -14.72 6.99
N ILE A 187 2.82 -15.00 8.03
CA ILE A 187 4.04 -14.29 8.40
C ILE A 187 5.16 -15.33 8.51
N MET A 188 6.05 -15.35 7.54
CA MET A 188 7.29 -16.11 7.59
C MET A 188 8.28 -15.43 8.52
N ILE A 189 8.93 -16.22 9.35
CA ILE A 189 9.97 -15.79 10.26
C ILE A 189 11.31 -16.28 9.72
N PHE A 190 12.24 -15.34 9.57
CA PHE A 190 13.62 -15.59 9.17
C PHE A 190 14.57 -15.06 10.23
N THR A 191 15.65 -15.79 10.51
CA THR A 191 16.82 -15.14 11.14
C THR A 191 17.46 -14.16 10.15
N LEU A 192 18.24 -13.19 10.64
CA LEU A 192 18.96 -12.25 9.77
C LEU A 192 19.90 -12.97 8.77
N ASN A 193 20.53 -14.07 9.19
CA ASN A 193 21.40 -14.87 8.34
C ASN A 193 20.61 -15.59 7.24
N GLN A 194 19.49 -16.23 7.59
CA GLN A 194 18.62 -16.89 6.62
C GLN A 194 18.09 -15.91 5.58
N TRP A 195 17.67 -14.72 5.99
CA TRP A 195 17.24 -13.68 5.06
C TRP A 195 18.36 -13.25 4.11
N SER A 196 19.57 -13.03 4.64
CA SER A 196 20.73 -12.67 3.82
C SER A 196 21.10 -13.76 2.81
N SER A 197 21.07 -15.03 3.22
CA SER A 197 21.33 -16.18 2.35
C SER A 197 20.25 -16.33 1.26
N LEU A 198 18.98 -16.10 1.61
CA LEU A 198 17.89 -16.06 0.66
C LEU A 198 18.07 -14.94 -0.39
N GLU A 199 18.45 -13.73 0.04
CA GLU A 199 18.70 -12.59 -0.85
C GLU A 199 19.88 -12.81 -1.80
N LYS A 200 20.89 -13.56 -1.35
CA LYS A 200 22.04 -13.98 -2.18
C LYS A 200 21.71 -15.14 -3.12
N GLY A 201 20.53 -15.75 -2.99
CA GLY A 201 20.14 -16.92 -3.77
C GLY A 201 20.91 -18.19 -3.40
N GLU A 202 21.42 -18.28 -2.16
CA GLU A 202 22.08 -19.50 -1.66
C GLU A 202 21.08 -20.67 -1.52
N PHE A 203 19.81 -20.34 -1.30
CA PHE A 203 18.68 -21.27 -1.34
C PHE A 203 17.42 -20.59 -1.91
N HIS A 204 16.41 -21.38 -2.23
CA HIS A 204 15.11 -20.91 -2.73
C HIS A 204 13.96 -21.49 -1.91
N ILE A 205 12.86 -20.74 -1.82
CA ILE A 205 11.64 -21.19 -1.13
C ILE A 205 10.54 -21.36 -2.16
N GLY A 206 10.13 -22.62 -2.35
CA GLY A 206 9.17 -22.99 -3.38
C GLY A 206 9.68 -22.74 -4.80
N ALA A 207 8.80 -22.94 -5.79
CA ALA A 207 9.12 -22.81 -7.21
C ALA A 207 8.78 -21.43 -7.81
N ALA A 208 8.43 -20.44 -6.98
CA ALA A 208 8.01 -19.13 -7.47
C ALA A 208 9.22 -18.33 -8.01
N PRO A 209 9.08 -17.61 -9.14
CA PRO A 209 10.15 -16.77 -9.69
C PRO A 209 10.39 -15.48 -8.87
N ILE A 210 9.59 -15.27 -7.82
CA ILE A 210 9.67 -14.16 -6.89
C ILE A 210 9.76 -14.72 -5.48
N GLY A 211 10.61 -14.11 -4.65
CA GLY A 211 10.77 -14.50 -3.25
C GLY A 211 9.71 -13.90 -2.32
N PRO A 212 9.76 -14.26 -1.03
CA PRO A 212 9.01 -13.60 0.02
C PRO A 212 9.26 -12.08 0.05
N ALA A 213 8.25 -11.30 0.45
CA ALA A 213 8.34 -9.86 0.57
C ALA A 213 8.47 -9.43 2.04
N MET A 214 9.46 -8.61 2.38
CA MET A 214 9.66 -8.12 3.75
C MET A 214 8.45 -7.30 4.24
N LEU A 215 7.94 -7.64 5.42
CA LEU A 215 6.92 -6.90 6.16
C LEU A 215 7.53 -5.99 7.24
N GLY A 216 8.67 -6.40 7.80
CA GLY A 216 9.43 -5.64 8.78
C GLY A 216 10.57 -6.48 9.36
N GLN A 217 11.35 -5.90 10.27
CA GLN A 217 12.45 -6.62 10.93
C GLN A 217 12.73 -6.05 12.33
N ASN A 218 13.33 -6.85 13.20
CA ASN A 218 13.99 -6.39 14.43
C ASN A 218 15.47 -6.82 14.42
N ASN A 219 16.12 -6.74 15.58
CA ASN A 219 17.54 -7.09 15.74
C ASN A 219 17.84 -8.60 15.64
N LYS A 220 16.83 -9.47 15.53
CA LYS A 220 16.99 -10.93 15.47
C LYS A 220 16.34 -11.55 14.23
N TYR A 221 15.21 -10.99 13.80
CA TYR A 221 14.35 -11.61 12.79
C TYR A 221 13.94 -10.64 11.69
N VAL A 222 13.76 -11.19 10.49
CA VAL A 222 13.00 -10.58 9.41
C VAL A 222 11.63 -11.27 9.33
N PHE A 223 10.58 -10.45 9.25
CA PHE A 223 9.22 -10.89 9.03
C PHE A 223 8.87 -10.70 7.57
N ALA A 224 8.39 -11.74 6.90
CA ALA A 224 8.10 -11.67 5.47
C ALA A 224 6.79 -12.35 5.11
N LEU A 225 6.21 -11.91 4.01
CA LEU A 225 5.02 -12.47 3.39
C LEU A 225 5.46 -13.47 2.32
N PRO A 226 4.94 -14.72 2.32
CA PRO A 226 5.23 -15.68 1.27
C PRO A 226 4.94 -15.14 -0.13
N ALA A 227 5.76 -15.56 -1.08
CA ALA A 227 5.47 -15.34 -2.48
C ALA A 227 4.10 -15.94 -2.82
N ARG A 228 3.27 -15.19 -3.57
CA ARG A 228 1.97 -15.68 -4.07
C ARG A 228 1.01 -16.19 -2.97
N TYR A 229 1.09 -15.65 -1.74
CA TYR A 229 0.27 -16.09 -0.59
C TYR A 229 -1.25 -16.10 -0.84
N ASN A 230 -1.73 -15.29 -1.78
CA ASN A 230 -3.13 -15.12 -2.17
C ASN A 230 -3.47 -15.78 -3.52
N PHE A 231 -2.59 -16.58 -4.11
CA PHE A 231 -2.77 -17.12 -5.48
C PHE A 231 -3.94 -18.09 -5.61
N ALA A 232 -4.34 -18.73 -4.51
CA ALA A 232 -5.54 -19.58 -4.46
C ALA A 232 -6.85 -18.77 -4.49
N LEU A 233 -6.80 -17.43 -4.37
CA LEU A 233 -7.95 -16.53 -4.38
C LEU A 233 -9.06 -16.96 -3.41
N LEU A 234 -8.66 -17.45 -2.22
CA LEU A 234 -9.59 -17.87 -1.18
C LEU A 234 -10.48 -16.71 -0.73
N GLU A 235 -11.64 -17.02 -0.16
CA GLU A 235 -12.52 -15.99 0.41
C GLU A 235 -11.72 -15.07 1.36
N GLY A 236 -12.00 -13.77 1.34
CA GLY A 236 -11.30 -12.81 2.19
C GLY A 236 -9.90 -12.39 1.70
N TYR A 237 -9.38 -12.88 0.56
CA TYR A 237 -8.04 -12.46 0.09
C TYR A 237 -7.90 -10.95 -0.14
N ILE A 238 -8.95 -10.28 -0.62
CA ILE A 238 -8.99 -8.82 -0.81
C ILE A 238 -8.92 -8.08 0.54
N GLU A 239 -9.57 -8.62 1.57
CA GLU A 239 -9.51 -8.07 2.93
C GLU A 239 -8.09 -8.18 3.47
N VAL A 240 -7.44 -9.34 3.29
CA VAL A 240 -6.04 -9.53 3.68
C VAL A 240 -5.10 -8.59 2.94
N GLU A 241 -5.27 -8.41 1.63
CA GLU A 241 -4.50 -7.41 0.86
C GLU A 241 -4.68 -6.01 1.44
N SER A 242 -5.92 -5.62 1.74
CA SER A 242 -6.22 -4.31 2.33
C SER A 242 -5.57 -4.14 3.71
N ILE A 243 -5.49 -5.19 4.52
CA ILE A 243 -4.81 -5.14 5.83
C ILE A 243 -3.31 -4.92 5.60
N LEU A 244 -2.69 -5.72 4.73
CA LEU A 244 -1.25 -5.66 4.46
C LEU A 244 -0.81 -4.33 3.83
N GLU A 245 -1.63 -3.72 2.96
CA GLU A 245 -1.38 -2.40 2.36
C GLU A 245 -1.24 -1.27 3.40
N ASN A 246 -1.79 -1.47 4.61
CA ASN A 246 -1.71 -0.50 5.70
C ASN A 246 -0.46 -0.67 6.58
N ASN A 247 0.49 -1.54 6.21
CA ASN A 247 1.71 -1.85 6.99
C ASN A 247 1.40 -2.21 8.46
N PRO A 248 0.62 -3.28 8.68
CA PRO A 248 0.05 -3.62 9.98
C PRO A 248 1.10 -4.13 10.97
N LEU A 249 2.26 -4.58 10.49
CA LEU A 249 3.33 -5.13 11.31
C LEU A 249 4.22 -4.01 11.86
N GLN A 250 4.43 -4.01 13.16
CA GLN A 250 5.39 -3.16 13.86
C GLN A 250 6.34 -4.04 14.66
N SER A 251 7.64 -3.89 14.45
CA SER A 251 8.63 -4.68 15.17
C SER A 251 8.99 -4.04 16.51
N LYS A 252 9.16 -4.87 17.54
CA LYS A 252 9.72 -4.45 18.82
C LYS A 252 11.21 -4.76 18.79
N ASN A 253 12.04 -3.73 18.76
CA ASN A 253 13.46 -3.92 19.04
C ASN A 253 13.58 -4.27 20.53
N GLY A 254 14.19 -5.41 20.85
CA GLY A 254 14.56 -5.68 22.24
C GLY A 254 15.37 -4.49 22.75
N GLU A 255 15.03 -3.97 23.93
CA GLU A 255 15.84 -2.96 24.60
C GLU A 255 17.29 -3.43 24.55
N LYS A 256 18.18 -2.56 24.06
CA LYS A 256 19.60 -2.76 24.33
C LYS A 256 19.71 -2.77 25.84
N ASP A 257 20.13 -3.88 26.42
CA ASP A 257 20.54 -3.94 27.82
C ASP A 257 21.63 -2.88 28.03
N THR A 258 21.21 -1.67 28.40
CA THR A 258 22.07 -0.62 28.93
C THR A 258 22.30 -0.92 30.40
N SER A 259 22.85 -2.09 30.69
CA SER A 259 23.50 -2.39 31.96
C SER A 259 24.98 -2.53 31.67
N ASN A 260 25.63 -1.37 31.49
CA ASN A 260 27.08 -1.25 31.46
C ASN A 260 27.50 -0.43 32.68
N ASN A 261 28.20 -1.14 33.57
CA ASN A 261 29.27 -0.74 34.48
C ASN A 261 28.96 0.24 35.62
#